data_AF-A0A6B2LEQ4-F1
#
_entry.id   AF-A0A6B2LEQ4-F1
#
_cell.length_a   1.000
_cell.length_b   1.000
_cell.length_c   1.000
_cell.angle_alpha   90.00
_cell.angle_beta   90.00
_cell.angle_gamma   90.00
#
_symmetry.space_group_name_H-M   'P 1'
#
loop_
_entity.id
_entity.type
_entity.pdbx_description
1 polymer ?
#
loop_
_entity_poly.entity_id
_entity_poly.type
_entity_poly.pdbx_seq_one_letter_code
_entity_poly.pdbx_strand_id
1 'polypeptide(L)'
;MREFGVITLKSYKDQASFYLNAFWEETDDSTKELIWSQWKKFLDLDRQQWNALPKDKRPETYAVGSSLDEFWSHKLLESIGKTLTAIEFRNEFKKIDANTDKRMSMLEFLLWEYKASLKELMSRPQGTDEEVKRAQELLDQVATAFAAAQDALDQAKATAAEAEKKKSAAIESDTAAKHAADVAKAAEDAAKKAAAAAAADAADAKQKAEAAAADAADAKQKAEAATAAAADAKSKADAATAAAADAKSKADAAT
;
A
#
# COMPACT_ATOMS: atom_id res chain seq x y z
N MET A 1 -22.87 -21.41 50.16
CA MET A 1 -21.99 -20.23 50.01
C MET A 1 -20.66 -20.56 49.34
N ARG A 2 -19.87 -21.53 49.84
CA ARG A 2 -18.58 -21.90 49.19
C ARG A 2 -18.72 -22.30 47.72
N GLU A 3 -19.70 -23.14 47.38
CA GLU A 3 -19.94 -23.55 45.98
C GLU A 3 -20.43 -22.41 45.09
N PHE A 4 -21.29 -21.54 45.60
CA PHE A 4 -21.76 -20.35 44.89
C PHE A 4 -20.59 -19.45 44.49
N GLY A 5 -19.68 -19.16 45.44
CA GLY A 5 -18.48 -18.38 45.16
C GLY A 5 -17.52 -19.02 44.15
N VAL A 6 -17.56 -20.34 43.97
CA VAL A 6 -16.77 -21.01 42.92
C VAL A 6 -17.39 -20.78 41.55
N ILE A 7 -18.72 -20.75 41.46
CA ILE A 7 -19.43 -20.53 40.19
C ILE A 7 -19.30 -19.07 39.74
N THR A 8 -19.34 -18.10 40.67
CA THR A 8 -19.14 -16.68 40.35
C THR A 8 -17.73 -16.35 39.83
N LEU A 9 -16.77 -17.27 40.02
CA LEU A 9 -15.41 -17.17 39.46
C LEU A 9 -15.26 -17.80 38.07
N LYS A 10 -16.27 -18.52 37.56
CA LYS A 10 -16.24 -19.07 36.20
C LYS A 10 -16.43 -17.96 35.17
N SER A 11 -16.27 -18.29 33.88
CA SER A 11 -16.51 -17.32 32.81
C SER A 11 -17.97 -16.82 32.83
N TYR A 12 -18.22 -15.61 32.31
CA TYR A 12 -19.60 -15.10 32.19
C TYR A 12 -20.52 -16.05 31.43
N LYS A 13 -19.97 -16.77 30.44
CA LYS A 13 -20.70 -17.80 29.68
C LYS A 13 -21.16 -18.93 30.60
N ASP A 14 -20.23 -19.50 31.37
CA ASP A 14 -20.55 -20.61 32.28
C ASP A 14 -21.55 -20.18 33.36
N GLN A 15 -21.44 -18.95 33.85
CA GLN A 15 -22.39 -18.39 34.82
C GLN A 15 -23.80 -18.26 34.22
N ALA A 16 -23.91 -17.75 32.99
CA ALA A 16 -25.18 -17.66 32.28
C ALA A 16 -25.77 -19.05 32.03
N SER A 17 -24.95 -20.00 31.57
CA SER A 17 -25.37 -21.39 31.36
C SER A 17 -25.80 -22.06 32.67
N PHE A 18 -25.13 -21.80 33.79
CA PHE A 18 -25.51 -22.35 35.09
C PHE A 18 -26.90 -21.87 35.54
N TYR A 19 -27.18 -20.58 35.33
CA TYR A 19 -28.51 -20.02 35.57
C TYR A 19 -29.56 -20.63 34.63
N LEU A 20 -29.28 -20.64 33.34
CA LEU A 20 -30.20 -21.14 32.32
C LEU A 20 -30.48 -22.62 32.49
N ASN A 21 -29.49 -23.44 32.84
CA ASN A 21 -29.71 -24.87 33.11
C ASN A 21 -30.65 -25.08 34.29
N ALA A 22 -30.59 -24.22 35.32
CA ALA A 22 -31.47 -24.32 36.48
C ALA A 22 -32.90 -23.87 36.16
N PHE A 23 -33.07 -22.82 35.37
CA PHE A 23 -34.36 -22.15 35.15
C PHE A 23 -34.87 -22.23 33.70
N TRP A 24 -34.38 -23.20 32.90
CA TRP A 24 -34.63 -23.25 31.46
C TRP A 24 -36.11 -23.32 31.12
N GLU A 25 -36.85 -24.16 31.86
CA GLU A 25 -38.27 -24.43 31.63
C GLU A 25 -39.15 -23.23 32.00
N GLU A 26 -38.76 -22.46 33.02
CA GLU A 26 -39.51 -21.27 33.46
C GLU A 26 -39.10 -19.99 32.73
N THR A 27 -37.96 -20.00 32.04
CA THR A 27 -37.47 -18.84 31.30
C THR A 27 -38.06 -18.85 29.89
N ASP A 28 -38.87 -17.85 29.55
CA ASP A 28 -39.39 -17.71 28.19
C ASP A 28 -38.29 -17.36 27.18
N ASP A 29 -38.51 -17.63 25.89
CA ASP A 29 -37.49 -17.46 24.86
C ASP A 29 -37.00 -16.01 24.71
N SER A 30 -37.87 -15.02 24.97
CA SER A 30 -37.46 -13.61 24.93
C SER A 30 -36.49 -13.28 26.06
N THR A 31 -36.71 -13.86 27.24
CA THR A 31 -35.79 -13.74 28.38
C THR A 31 -34.48 -14.47 28.11
N LYS A 32 -34.50 -15.66 27.47
CA LYS A 32 -33.27 -16.37 27.07
C LYS A 32 -32.40 -15.53 26.12
N GLU A 33 -33.01 -14.91 25.10
CA GLU A 33 -32.32 -14.00 24.18
C GLU A 33 -31.82 -12.72 24.86
N LEU A 34 -32.56 -12.22 25.86
CA LEU A 34 -32.13 -11.09 26.66
C LEU A 34 -30.90 -11.44 27.51
N ILE A 35 -30.87 -12.62 28.13
CA ILE A 35 -29.71 -13.13 28.88
C ILE A 35 -28.48 -13.24 27.97
N TRP A 36 -28.66 -13.72 26.74
CA TRP A 36 -27.60 -13.76 25.73
C TRP A 36 -27.09 -12.35 25.36
N SER A 37 -28.00 -11.39 25.23
CA SER A 37 -27.65 -9.99 24.97
C SER A 37 -26.92 -9.34 26.15
N GLN A 38 -27.34 -9.65 27.38
CA GLN A 38 -26.68 -9.21 28.60
C GLN A 38 -25.28 -9.83 28.73
N TRP A 39 -25.10 -11.11 28.40
CA TRP A 39 -23.79 -11.75 28.36
C TRP A 39 -22.80 -11.00 27.45
N LYS A 40 -23.25 -10.60 26.25
CA LYS A 40 -22.43 -9.77 25.34
C LYS A 40 -22.08 -8.42 25.95
N LYS A 41 -23.01 -7.80 26.70
CA LYS A 41 -22.75 -6.54 27.41
C LYS A 41 -21.73 -6.71 28.55
N PHE A 42 -21.79 -7.81 29.29
CA PHE A 42 -20.76 -8.16 30.27
C PHE A 42 -19.38 -8.27 29.61
N LEU A 43 -19.27 -8.95 28.46
CA LEU A 43 -18.00 -9.08 27.73
C LEU A 43 -17.45 -7.73 27.23
N ASP A 44 -18.32 -6.85 26.74
CA ASP A 44 -17.93 -5.50 26.31
C ASP A 44 -17.42 -4.66 27.49
N LEU A 45 -18.17 -4.65 28.60
CA LEU A 45 -17.80 -3.86 29.79
C LEU A 45 -16.59 -4.42 30.52
N ASP A 46 -16.40 -5.74 30.55
CA ASP A 46 -15.19 -6.37 31.11
C ASP A 46 -13.95 -5.98 30.31
N ARG A 47 -14.08 -5.93 28.97
CA ARG A 47 -13.00 -5.41 28.10
C ARG A 47 -12.73 -3.94 28.36
N GLN A 48 -13.76 -3.13 28.56
CA GLN A 48 -13.60 -1.71 28.88
C GLN A 48 -12.96 -1.52 30.27
N GLN A 49 -13.34 -2.34 31.25
CA GLN A 49 -12.73 -2.40 32.57
C GLN A 49 -11.24 -2.71 32.47
N TRP A 50 -10.87 -3.74 31.70
CA TRP A 50 -9.47 -4.07 31.45
C TRP A 50 -8.73 -2.93 30.75
N ASN A 51 -9.34 -2.28 29.75
CA ASN A 51 -8.75 -1.15 29.04
C ASN A 51 -8.49 0.05 29.95
N ALA A 52 -9.36 0.28 30.95
CA ALA A 52 -9.26 1.36 31.92
C ALA A 52 -8.23 1.10 33.03
N LEU A 53 -7.66 -0.11 33.12
CA LEU A 53 -6.60 -0.39 34.07
C LEU A 53 -5.33 0.43 33.75
N PRO A 54 -4.65 0.97 34.78
CA PRO A 54 -3.32 1.55 34.62
C PRO A 54 -2.37 0.57 33.93
N LYS A 55 -1.47 1.07 33.05
CA LYS A 55 -0.56 0.21 32.25
C LYS A 55 0.29 -0.72 33.10
N ASP A 56 0.67 -0.29 34.30
CA ASP A 56 1.44 -1.05 35.29
C ASP A 56 0.65 -2.19 35.95
N LYS A 57 -0.69 -2.16 35.89
CA LYS A 57 -1.59 -3.16 36.49
C LYS A 57 -2.36 -3.97 35.45
N ARG A 58 -2.24 -3.60 34.17
CA ARG A 58 -2.95 -4.25 33.08
C ARG A 58 -2.11 -5.43 32.57
N PRO A 59 -2.65 -6.66 32.56
CA PRO A 59 -1.99 -7.79 31.92
C PRO A 59 -1.65 -7.48 30.46
N GLU A 60 -0.59 -8.09 29.91
CA GLU A 60 -0.18 -7.87 28.50
C GLU A 60 -1.28 -8.28 27.52
N THR A 61 -1.98 -9.37 27.83
CA THR A 61 -3.07 -9.92 27.02
C THR A 61 -4.38 -9.84 27.79
N TYR A 62 -5.44 -9.43 27.11
CA TYR A 62 -6.79 -9.49 27.66
C TYR A 62 -7.25 -10.94 27.80
N ALA A 63 -7.68 -11.29 29.00
CA ALA A 63 -8.40 -12.52 29.30
C ALA A 63 -9.78 -12.13 29.85
N VAL A 64 -10.81 -12.86 29.43
CA VAL A 64 -12.19 -12.63 29.90
C VAL A 64 -12.26 -12.89 31.40
N GLY A 65 -12.77 -11.91 32.15
CA GLY A 65 -12.99 -11.97 33.57
C GLY A 65 -14.22 -12.78 33.97
N SER A 66 -14.57 -12.68 35.26
CA SER A 66 -15.70 -13.38 35.86
C SER A 66 -16.72 -12.44 36.55
N SER A 67 -16.38 -11.16 36.69
CA SER A 67 -17.16 -10.19 37.48
C SER A 67 -16.78 -8.75 37.12
N LEU A 68 -17.74 -7.83 37.17
CA LEU A 68 -17.52 -6.39 37.01
C LEU A 68 -17.32 -5.71 38.37
N ASP A 69 -16.51 -4.66 38.47
CA ASP A 69 -16.42 -3.85 39.68
C ASP A 69 -17.65 -2.94 39.88
N GLU A 70 -17.75 -2.25 41.01
CA GLU A 70 -18.88 -1.35 41.33
C GLU A 70 -19.17 -0.33 40.21
N PHE A 71 -18.13 0.23 39.59
CA PHE A 71 -18.28 1.26 38.56
C PHE A 71 -18.82 0.68 37.25
N TRP A 72 -18.22 -0.41 36.77
CA TRP A 72 -18.65 -1.08 35.54
C TRP A 72 -19.98 -1.79 35.69
N SER A 73 -20.30 -2.26 36.90
CA SER A 73 -21.62 -2.77 37.23
C SER A 73 -22.70 -1.69 37.15
N HIS A 74 -22.42 -0.48 37.62
CA HIS A 74 -23.36 0.64 37.47
C HIS A 74 -23.56 0.98 36.00
N LYS A 75 -22.47 1.01 35.21
CA LYS A 75 -22.54 1.19 33.76
C LYS A 75 -23.33 0.12 33.03
N LEU A 76 -23.25 -1.13 33.47
CA LEU A 76 -24.08 -2.21 32.95
C LEU A 76 -25.57 -1.87 33.12
N LEU A 77 -25.99 -1.54 34.34
CA LEU A 77 -27.39 -1.22 34.63
C LEU A 77 -27.88 -0.02 33.81
N GLU A 78 -27.09 1.04 33.68
CA GLU A 78 -27.39 2.16 32.78
C GLU A 78 -27.58 1.69 31.33
N SER A 79 -26.69 0.83 30.83
CA SER A 79 -26.70 0.36 29.44
C SER A 79 -27.90 -0.52 29.07
N ILE A 80 -28.53 -1.17 30.06
CA ILE A 80 -29.73 -2.00 29.88
C ILE A 80 -31.01 -1.25 30.25
N GLY A 81 -30.94 0.08 30.43
CA GLY A 81 -32.09 0.94 30.72
C GLY A 81 -32.51 0.96 32.20
N LYS A 82 -31.71 0.40 33.10
CA LYS A 82 -31.91 0.43 34.56
C LYS A 82 -31.09 1.54 35.20
N THR A 83 -31.42 2.78 34.83
CA THR A 83 -30.74 3.96 35.37
C THR A 83 -31.10 4.13 36.83
N LEU A 84 -30.12 3.95 37.71
CA LEU A 84 -30.20 4.22 39.13
C LEU A 84 -29.30 5.40 39.47
N THR A 85 -29.71 6.24 40.42
CA THR A 85 -28.78 7.20 41.02
C THR A 85 -27.67 6.44 41.77
N ALA A 86 -26.52 7.07 42.01
CA ALA A 86 -25.41 6.41 42.73
C ALA A 86 -25.81 5.89 44.13
N ILE A 87 -26.77 6.54 44.79
CA ILE A 87 -27.25 6.12 46.12
C ILE A 87 -28.14 4.87 45.98
N GLU A 88 -29.10 4.89 45.03
CA GLU A 88 -29.97 3.76 44.76
C GLU A 88 -29.17 2.55 44.28
N PHE A 89 -28.21 2.76 43.38
CA PHE A 89 -27.32 1.72 42.91
C PHE A 89 -26.58 1.05 44.05
N ARG A 90 -25.94 1.80 44.97
CA ARG A 90 -25.24 1.19 46.11
C ARG A 90 -26.16 0.40 47.04
N ASN A 91 -27.42 0.82 47.19
CA ASN A 91 -28.40 0.10 47.99
C ASN A 91 -28.83 -1.21 47.31
N GLU A 92 -29.01 -1.22 45.99
CA GLU A 92 -29.29 -2.43 45.22
C GLU A 92 -28.07 -3.33 45.08
N PHE A 93 -26.88 -2.76 44.88
CA PHE A 93 -25.62 -3.48 44.73
C PHE A 93 -25.31 -4.33 45.96
N LYS A 94 -25.58 -3.84 47.17
CA LYS A 94 -25.48 -4.64 48.41
C LYS A 94 -26.39 -5.87 48.44
N LYS A 95 -27.47 -5.88 47.66
CA LYS A 95 -28.37 -7.04 47.52
C LYS A 95 -27.88 -8.00 46.44
N ILE A 96 -27.22 -7.46 45.41
CA ILE A 96 -26.66 -8.22 44.28
C ILE A 96 -25.38 -8.93 44.71
N ASP A 97 -24.48 -8.21 45.40
CA ASP A 97 -23.20 -8.67 45.95
C ASP A 97 -23.42 -9.63 47.13
N ALA A 98 -23.92 -10.82 46.81
CA ALA A 98 -24.28 -11.84 47.79
C ALA A 98 -23.06 -12.45 48.49
N ASN A 99 -21.89 -12.36 47.87
CA ASN A 99 -20.63 -12.87 48.41
C ASN A 99 -19.77 -11.78 49.11
N THR A 100 -20.17 -10.50 49.04
CA THR A 100 -19.50 -9.33 49.62
C THR A 100 -18.09 -9.07 49.07
N ASP A 101 -17.82 -9.43 47.81
CA ASP A 101 -16.54 -9.22 47.13
C ASP A 101 -16.42 -7.84 46.45
N LYS A 102 -17.47 -7.01 46.55
CA LYS A 102 -17.60 -5.69 45.90
C LYS A 102 -17.53 -5.75 44.38
N ARG A 103 -17.88 -6.90 43.81
CA ARG A 103 -18.00 -7.12 42.38
C ARG A 103 -19.37 -7.72 42.09
N MET A 104 -19.75 -7.64 40.84
CA MET A 104 -20.98 -8.21 40.33
C MET A 104 -20.62 -9.29 39.34
N SER A 105 -20.83 -10.53 39.75
CA SER A 105 -20.84 -11.65 38.83
C SER A 105 -22.10 -11.59 37.95
N MET A 106 -22.03 -12.18 36.75
CA MET A 106 -23.23 -12.28 35.89
C MET A 106 -24.33 -13.10 36.58
N LEU A 107 -23.96 -14.16 37.30
CA LEU A 107 -24.91 -14.97 38.05
C LEU A 107 -25.65 -14.17 39.15
N GLU A 108 -24.92 -13.33 39.90
CA GLU A 108 -25.50 -12.43 40.91
C GLU A 108 -26.48 -11.44 40.29
N PHE A 109 -26.09 -10.85 39.15
CA PHE A 109 -26.95 -9.99 38.38
C PHE A 109 -28.24 -10.71 37.93
N LEU A 110 -28.14 -11.92 37.37
CA LEU A 110 -29.29 -12.70 36.90
C LEU A 110 -30.25 -13.05 38.04
N LEU A 111 -29.72 -13.47 39.19
CA LEU A 111 -30.53 -13.75 40.39
C LEU A 111 -31.31 -12.50 40.84
N TRP A 112 -30.68 -11.33 40.84
CA TRP A 112 -31.34 -10.08 41.21
C TRP A 112 -32.33 -9.58 40.15
N GLU A 113 -31.98 -9.70 38.87
CA GLU A 113 -32.78 -9.23 37.73
C GLU A 113 -34.12 -9.95 37.68
N TYR A 114 -34.06 -11.28 37.73
CA TYR A 114 -35.22 -12.16 37.60
C TYR A 114 -35.81 -12.59 38.94
N LYS A 115 -35.34 -12.00 40.05
CA LYS A 115 -35.81 -12.29 41.42
C LYS A 115 -35.74 -13.77 41.78
N ALA A 116 -34.76 -14.48 41.25
CA ALA A 116 -34.55 -15.89 41.50
C ALA A 116 -33.83 -16.11 42.84
N SER A 117 -34.15 -17.24 43.48
CA SER A 117 -33.58 -17.60 44.78
C SER A 117 -32.24 -18.33 44.62
N LEU A 118 -31.21 -17.86 45.33
CA LEU A 118 -29.92 -18.56 45.40
C LEU A 118 -30.08 -20.00 45.92
N LYS A 119 -30.93 -20.19 46.94
CA LYS A 119 -31.19 -21.53 47.50
C LYS A 119 -31.77 -22.47 46.45
N GLU A 120 -32.68 -21.94 45.64
CA GLU A 120 -33.35 -22.69 44.58
C GLU A 120 -32.39 -23.01 43.43
N LEU A 121 -31.63 -22.03 42.95
CA LEU A 121 -30.58 -22.20 41.94
C LEU A 121 -29.63 -23.35 42.30
N MET A 122 -29.16 -23.38 43.55
CA MET A 122 -28.20 -24.40 44.02
C MET A 122 -28.84 -25.78 44.21
N SER A 123 -30.17 -25.87 44.37
CA SER A 123 -30.87 -27.14 44.55
C SER A 123 -31.33 -27.78 43.24
N ARG A 124 -31.39 -26.99 42.16
CA ARG A 124 -31.88 -27.42 40.86
C ARG A 124 -30.84 -28.26 40.12
N PRO A 125 -31.27 -29.25 39.33
CA PRO A 125 -30.36 -30.11 38.58
C PRO A 125 -29.55 -29.25 37.60
N GLN A 126 -28.23 -29.38 37.67
CA GLN A 126 -27.32 -28.77 36.73
C GLN A 126 -27.09 -29.80 35.62
N GLY A 127 -27.58 -29.53 34.41
CA GLY A 127 -27.41 -30.40 33.25
C GLY A 127 -25.95 -30.80 33.10
N THR A 128 -25.62 -32.02 33.50
CA THR A 128 -24.26 -32.58 33.53
C THR A 128 -24.12 -33.64 32.45
N ASP A 129 -24.92 -33.53 31.38
CA ASP A 129 -24.83 -34.46 30.26
C ASP A 129 -23.48 -34.32 29.56
N GLU A 130 -22.78 -35.44 29.43
CA GLU A 130 -21.57 -35.54 28.62
C GLU A 130 -21.81 -35.08 27.18
N GLU A 131 -23.05 -35.19 26.69
CA GLU A 131 -23.49 -34.68 25.39
C GLU A 131 -23.37 -33.15 25.28
N VAL A 132 -23.72 -32.40 26.34
CA VAL A 132 -23.59 -30.93 26.36
C VAL A 132 -22.11 -30.53 26.30
N LYS A 133 -21.26 -31.25 27.05
CA LYS A 133 -19.81 -31.02 27.00
C LYS A 133 -19.24 -31.31 25.61
N ARG A 134 -19.66 -32.42 24.99
CA ARG A 134 -19.25 -32.79 23.63
C ARG A 134 -19.74 -31.79 22.59
N ALA A 135 -20.97 -31.29 22.73
CA ALA A 135 -21.51 -30.25 21.86
C ALA A 135 -20.71 -28.94 21.99
N GLN A 136 -20.33 -28.58 23.23
CA GLN A 136 -19.48 -27.41 23.49
C GLN A 136 -18.09 -27.56 22.86
N GLU A 137 -17.46 -28.72 22.99
CA GLU A 137 -16.17 -29.02 22.36
C GLU A 137 -16.25 -28.96 20.82
N LEU A 138 -17.32 -29.49 20.22
CA LEU A 138 -17.56 -29.38 18.78
C LEU A 138 -17.75 -27.93 18.34
N LEU A 139 -18.48 -27.13 19.12
CA LEU A 139 -18.71 -25.71 18.80
C LEU A 139 -17.41 -24.91 18.88
N ASP A 140 -16.54 -25.19 19.86
CA ASP A 140 -15.23 -24.54 19.99
C ASP A 140 -14.29 -24.95 18.84
N GLN A 141 -14.35 -26.20 18.38
CA GLN A 141 -13.62 -26.66 17.19
C GLN A 141 -14.10 -25.95 15.92
N VAL A 142 -15.42 -25.82 15.74
CA VAL A 142 -16.00 -25.10 14.60
C VAL A 142 -15.62 -23.62 14.63
N ALA A 143 -15.69 -22.98 15.80
CA ALA A 143 -15.29 -21.58 15.95
C ALA A 143 -13.81 -21.38 15.60
N THR A 144 -12.94 -22.29 16.03
CA THR A 144 -11.51 -22.28 15.69
C THR A 144 -11.28 -22.48 14.20
N ALA A 145 -11.94 -23.46 13.59
CA ALA A 145 -11.83 -23.72 12.15
C ALA A 145 -12.35 -22.55 11.31
N PHE A 146 -13.43 -21.90 11.75
CA PHE A 146 -13.99 -20.72 11.09
C PHE A 146 -13.03 -19.53 11.15
N ALA A 147 -12.43 -19.26 12.32
CA ALA A 147 -11.43 -18.20 12.45
C ALA A 147 -10.23 -18.44 11.52
N ALA A 148 -9.70 -19.68 11.50
CA ALA A 148 -8.60 -20.04 10.61
C ALA A 148 -8.96 -19.92 9.11
N ALA A 149 -10.19 -20.31 8.74
CA ALA A 149 -10.67 -20.17 7.37
C ALA A 149 -10.85 -18.69 6.96
N GLN A 150 -11.31 -17.85 7.88
CA GLN A 150 -11.45 -16.41 7.66
C GLN A 150 -10.08 -15.74 7.47
N ASP A 151 -9.10 -16.09 8.32
CA ASP A 151 -7.72 -15.59 8.19
C ASP A 151 -7.09 -16.02 6.85
N ALA A 152 -7.29 -17.28 6.45
CA ALA A 152 -6.82 -17.78 5.16
C ALA A 152 -7.47 -17.07 3.97
N LEU A 153 -8.77 -16.77 4.06
CA LEU A 153 -9.50 -16.01 3.04
C LEU A 153 -8.94 -14.58 2.90
N ASP A 154 -8.65 -13.92 4.00
CA ASP A 154 -8.14 -12.55 3.98
C ASP A 154 -6.69 -12.49 3.48
N GLN A 155 -5.86 -13.48 3.83
CA GLN A 155 -4.53 -13.63 3.23
C GLN A 155 -4.58 -13.90 1.71
N ALA A 156 -5.51 -14.75 1.27
CA ALA A 156 -5.71 -15.03 -0.15
C ALA A 156 -6.13 -13.78 -0.94
N LYS A 157 -7.04 -12.96 -0.38
CA LYS A 157 -7.43 -11.67 -0.98
C LYS A 157 -6.25 -10.69 -1.08
N ALA A 158 -5.45 -10.58 -0.01
CA ALA A 158 -4.27 -9.71 -0.03
C ALA A 158 -3.25 -10.16 -1.09
N THR A 159 -3.00 -11.46 -1.18
CA THR A 159 -2.11 -12.05 -2.20
C THR A 159 -2.61 -11.80 -3.62
N ALA A 160 -3.92 -11.99 -3.85
CA ALA A 160 -4.53 -11.73 -5.16
C ALA A 160 -4.41 -10.25 -5.57
N ALA A 161 -4.64 -9.32 -4.63
CA ALA A 161 -4.47 -7.90 -4.88
C ALA A 161 -3.02 -7.51 -5.21
N GLU A 162 -2.04 -8.14 -4.56
CA GLU A 162 -0.62 -7.92 -4.89
C GLU A 162 -0.26 -8.51 -6.27
N ALA A 163 -0.81 -9.67 -6.61
CA ALA A 163 -0.58 -10.29 -7.92
C ALA A 163 -1.12 -9.40 -9.06
N GLU A 164 -2.30 -8.81 -8.89
CA GLU A 164 -2.89 -7.92 -9.90
C GLU A 164 -2.07 -6.64 -10.08
N LYS A 165 -1.52 -6.07 -9.00
CA LYS A 165 -0.59 -4.93 -9.09
C LYS A 165 0.70 -5.28 -9.84
N LYS A 166 1.26 -6.46 -9.61
CA LYS A 166 2.46 -6.92 -10.34
C LYS A 166 2.16 -7.11 -11.83
N LYS A 167 0.99 -7.65 -12.15
CA LYS A 167 0.53 -7.83 -13.52
C LYS A 167 0.33 -6.49 -14.24
N SER A 168 -0.31 -5.51 -13.61
CA SER A 168 -0.49 -4.18 -14.22
C SER A 168 0.85 -3.48 -14.47
N ALA A 169 1.77 -3.54 -13.51
CA ALA A 169 3.13 -2.98 -13.68
C ALA A 169 3.91 -3.66 -14.81
N ALA A 170 3.76 -4.98 -14.97
CA ALA A 170 4.39 -5.71 -16.06
C ALA A 170 3.83 -5.29 -17.44
N ILE A 171 2.52 -5.07 -17.56
CA ILE A 171 1.88 -4.58 -18.80
C ILE A 171 2.37 -3.18 -19.15
N GLU A 172 2.46 -2.27 -18.17
CA GLU A 172 2.99 -0.92 -18.37
C GLU A 172 4.45 -0.95 -18.83
N SER A 173 5.28 -1.79 -18.20
CA SER A 173 6.68 -1.95 -18.58
C SER A 173 6.85 -2.51 -19.99
N ASP A 174 6.04 -3.51 -20.39
CA ASP A 174 6.08 -4.07 -21.74
C ASP A 174 5.67 -3.03 -22.80
N THR A 175 4.64 -2.23 -22.48
CA THR A 175 4.18 -1.14 -23.36
C THR A 175 5.27 -0.06 -23.52
N ALA A 176 5.92 0.34 -22.43
CA ALA A 176 7.03 1.30 -22.47
C ALA A 176 8.23 0.77 -23.27
N ALA A 177 8.57 -0.52 -23.12
CA ALA A 177 9.65 -1.15 -23.87
C ALA A 177 9.37 -1.19 -25.37
N LYS A 178 8.13 -1.51 -25.78
CA LYS A 178 7.70 -1.48 -27.19
C LYS A 178 7.82 -0.08 -27.78
N HIS A 179 7.31 0.94 -27.06
CA HIS A 179 7.41 2.32 -27.51
C HIS A 179 8.87 2.78 -27.64
N ALA A 180 9.74 2.43 -26.69
CA ALA A 180 11.16 2.75 -26.76
C ALA A 180 11.85 2.08 -27.96
N ALA A 181 11.51 0.83 -28.27
CA ALA A 181 12.02 0.13 -29.45
C ALA A 181 11.59 0.81 -30.77
N ASP A 182 10.33 1.23 -30.86
CA ASP A 182 9.81 1.94 -32.03
C ASP A 182 10.52 3.30 -32.23
N VAL A 183 10.73 4.05 -31.14
CA VAL A 183 11.48 5.32 -31.18
C VAL A 183 12.93 5.09 -31.59
N ALA A 184 13.60 4.06 -31.06
CA ALA A 184 14.97 3.73 -31.42
C ALA A 184 15.10 3.38 -32.91
N LYS A 185 14.15 2.61 -33.45
CA LYS A 185 14.10 2.27 -34.87
C LYS A 185 13.90 3.50 -35.74
N ALA A 186 12.97 4.39 -35.36
CA ALA A 186 12.75 5.64 -36.08
C ALA A 186 13.99 6.55 -36.06
N ALA A 187 14.71 6.61 -34.94
CA ALA A 187 15.95 7.36 -34.82
C ALA A 187 17.07 6.76 -35.67
N GLU A 188 17.19 5.43 -35.73
CA GLU A 188 18.14 4.73 -36.59
C GLU A 188 17.87 5.03 -38.07
N ASP A 189 16.61 4.97 -38.51
CA ASP A 189 16.22 5.29 -39.89
C ASP A 189 16.49 6.75 -40.24
N ALA A 190 16.25 7.68 -39.31
CA ALA A 190 16.58 9.09 -39.48
C ALA A 190 18.10 9.32 -39.59
N ALA A 191 18.89 8.66 -38.74
CA ALA A 191 20.35 8.75 -38.78
C ALA A 191 20.92 8.19 -40.09
N LYS A 192 20.39 7.07 -40.59
CA LYS A 192 20.77 6.52 -41.91
C LYS A 192 20.49 7.50 -43.05
N LYS A 193 19.31 8.14 -43.04
CA LYS A 193 18.96 9.15 -44.05
C LYS A 193 19.89 10.37 -43.97
N ALA A 194 20.18 10.86 -42.76
CA ALA A 194 21.09 11.98 -42.57
C ALA A 194 22.53 11.65 -43.02
N ALA A 195 23.02 10.46 -42.71
CA ALA A 195 24.34 10.00 -43.15
C ALA A 195 24.42 9.88 -44.69
N ALA A 196 23.37 9.36 -45.33
CA ALA A 196 23.30 9.29 -46.79
C ALA A 196 23.30 10.69 -47.43
N ALA A 197 22.56 11.64 -46.87
CA ALA A 197 22.55 13.03 -47.33
C ALA A 197 23.93 13.68 -47.17
N ALA A 198 24.57 13.54 -46.01
CA ALA A 198 25.90 14.09 -45.77
C ALA A 198 26.97 13.48 -46.70
N ALA A 199 26.86 12.19 -47.03
CA ALA A 199 27.74 11.54 -48.00
C ALA A 199 27.55 12.09 -49.42
N ALA A 200 26.30 12.36 -49.82
CA ALA A 200 26.00 12.99 -51.11
C ALA A 200 26.55 14.43 -51.18
N ASP A 201 26.31 15.24 -50.13
CA ASP A 201 26.83 16.60 -50.05
C ASP A 201 28.36 16.66 -50.10
N ALA A 202 29.03 15.71 -49.42
CA ALA A 202 30.49 15.60 -49.46
C ALA A 202 31.02 15.22 -50.86
N ALA A 203 30.32 14.34 -51.57
CA ALA A 203 30.67 13.97 -52.94
C ALA A 203 30.52 15.16 -53.90
N ASP A 204 29.42 15.91 -53.79
CA ASP A 204 29.17 17.12 -54.58
C ASP A 204 30.21 18.22 -54.28
N ALA A 205 30.57 18.42 -53.01
CA ALA A 205 31.60 19.37 -52.62
C ALA A 205 32.97 18.99 -53.19
N LYS A 206 33.31 17.70 -53.20
CA LYS A 206 34.56 17.19 -53.80
C LYS A 206 34.60 17.45 -55.30
N GLN A 207 33.52 17.15 -56.03
CA GLN A 207 33.46 17.43 -57.47
C GLN A 207 33.62 18.93 -57.78
N LYS A 208 32.95 19.79 -57.01
CA LYS A 208 33.10 21.25 -57.16
C LYS A 208 34.52 21.73 -56.87
N ALA A 209 35.19 21.17 -55.86
CA ALA A 209 36.58 21.50 -55.55
C ALA A 209 37.54 21.03 -56.65
N GLU A 210 37.34 19.84 -57.22
CA GLU A 210 38.13 19.33 -58.34
C GLU A 210 37.94 20.19 -59.60
N ALA A 211 36.70 20.60 -59.92
CA ALA A 211 36.42 21.50 -61.02
C ALA A 211 37.10 22.87 -60.84
N ALA A 212 36.99 23.48 -59.64
CA ALA A 212 37.64 24.75 -59.33
C ALA A 212 39.18 24.66 -59.40
N ALA A 213 39.77 23.53 -58.98
CA ALA A 213 41.20 23.30 -59.10
C ALA A 213 41.65 23.18 -60.57
N ALA A 214 40.85 22.54 -61.42
CA ALA A 214 41.11 22.46 -62.87
C ALA A 214 41.04 23.85 -63.53
N ASP A 215 40.02 24.63 -63.21
CA ASP A 215 39.86 26.00 -63.72
C ASP A 215 41.03 26.91 -63.28
N ALA A 216 41.47 26.79 -62.02
CA ALA A 216 42.62 27.53 -61.52
C ALA A 216 43.93 27.14 -62.21
N ALA A 217 44.11 25.86 -62.55
CA ALA A 217 45.27 25.38 -63.29
C ALA A 217 45.28 25.92 -64.74
N ASP A 218 44.14 25.92 -65.43
CA ASP A 218 43.99 26.48 -66.78
C ASP A 218 44.26 28.01 -66.79
N ALA A 219 43.73 28.73 -65.80
CA ALA A 219 43.99 30.16 -65.63
C ALA A 219 45.48 30.46 -65.41
N LYS A 220 46.17 29.64 -64.62
CA LYS A 220 47.62 29.77 -64.39
C LYS A 220 48.41 29.55 -65.68
N GLN A 221 48.10 28.51 -66.47
CA GLN A 221 48.77 28.25 -67.74
C GLN A 221 48.57 29.41 -68.73
N LYS A 222 47.35 29.96 -68.81
CA LYS A 222 47.05 31.13 -69.65
C LYS A 222 47.83 32.37 -69.21
N ALA A 223 47.97 32.60 -67.91
CA ALA A 223 48.76 33.71 -67.37
C ALA A 223 50.26 33.55 -67.66
N GLU A 224 50.80 32.33 -67.54
CA GLU A 224 52.19 32.00 -67.89
C GLU A 224 52.45 32.18 -69.40
N ALA A 225 51.52 31.74 -70.25
CA ALA A 225 51.60 31.97 -71.69
C ALA A 225 51.53 33.46 -72.07
N ALA A 226 50.66 34.23 -71.40
CA ALA A 226 50.56 35.68 -71.62
C ALA A 226 51.82 36.44 -71.18
N THR A 227 52.43 36.04 -70.06
CA THR A 227 53.70 36.64 -69.61
C THR A 227 54.86 36.28 -70.52
N ALA A 228 54.92 35.04 -71.04
CA ALA A 228 55.91 34.66 -72.05
C ALA A 228 55.74 35.46 -73.35
N ALA A 229 54.49 35.64 -73.83
CA ALA A 229 54.21 36.46 -75.01
C ALA A 229 54.57 37.94 -74.81
N ALA A 230 54.32 38.49 -73.62
CA ALA A 230 54.70 39.87 -73.27
C ALA A 230 56.23 40.05 -73.22
N ALA A 231 56.97 39.05 -72.71
CA ALA A 231 58.43 39.07 -72.71
C ALA A 231 59.01 39.01 -74.13
N ASP A 232 58.45 38.16 -75.00
CA ASP A 232 58.83 38.09 -76.42
C ASP A 232 58.57 39.42 -77.14
N ALA A 233 57.39 40.01 -76.93
CA ALA A 233 57.03 41.31 -77.49
C ALA A 233 57.96 42.43 -77.01
N LYS A 234 58.34 42.43 -75.72
CA LYS A 234 59.31 43.39 -75.17
C LYS A 234 60.68 43.21 -75.82
N SER A 235 61.17 41.98 -75.98
CA SER A 235 62.46 41.74 -76.64
C SER A 235 62.48 42.24 -78.09
N LYS A 236 61.37 42.06 -78.82
CA LYS A 236 61.20 42.57 -80.18
C LYS A 236 61.16 44.10 -80.22
N ALA A 237 60.50 44.73 -79.24
CA ALA A 237 60.49 46.19 -79.10
C ALA A 237 61.90 46.73 -78.78
N ASP A 238 62.62 46.12 -77.85
CA ASP A 238 63.99 46.50 -77.51
C ASP A 238 64.94 46.33 -78.72
N ALA A 239 64.79 45.24 -79.49
CA ALA A 239 65.54 45.02 -80.72
C ALA A 239 65.21 46.06 -81.82
N ALA A 240 63.93 46.43 -81.98
CA ALA A 240 63.52 47.48 -82.90
C ALA A 240 64.07 48.86 -82.49
N THR A 241 64.11 49.13 -81.18
CA THR A 241 64.66 50.37 -80.62
C THR A 241 66.17 50.44 -80.83
N ALA A 242 66.88 49.32 -80.63
CA ALA A 242 68.31 49.21 -80.94
C ALA A 242 68.59 49.40 -82.43
N ALA A 243 67.77 48.81 -83.31
CA ALA A 243 67.88 49.00 -84.76
C ALA A 243 67.62 50.46 -85.17
N ALA A 244 66.66 51.13 -84.54
CA ALA A 244 66.39 52.55 -84.76
C ALA A 244 67.54 53.45 -84.27
N ALA A 245 68.16 53.11 -83.13
CA ALA A 245 69.35 53.82 -82.64
C ALA A 245 70.56 53.62 -83.55
N ASP A 246 70.78 52.40 -84.06
CA ASP A 246 71.85 52.11 -85.03
C ASP A 246 71.63 52.86 -86.35
N ALA A 247 70.38 52.91 -86.85
CA ALA A 247 70.01 53.69 -88.02
C ALA A 247 70.23 55.20 -87.82
N LYS A 248 69.95 55.73 -86.62
CA LYS A 248 70.21 57.14 -86.28
C LYS A 248 71.71 57.44 -86.21
N SER A 249 72.51 56.56 -85.61
CA SER A 249 73.97 56.72 -85.56
C SER A 249 74.61 56.69 -86.96
N LYS A 250 74.05 55.92 -87.89
CA LYS A 250 74.47 55.89 -89.30
C LYS A 250 74.02 57.11 -90.09
N ALA A 251 72.91 57.74 -89.71
CA ALA A 251 72.46 59.01 -90.29
C ALA A 251 73.32 60.19 -89.81
N ASP A 252 73.69 60.21 -88.52
CA ASP A 252 74.52 61.28 -87.94
C ASP A 252 76.00 61.20 -88.37
N ALA A 253 76.49 60.02 -88.80
CA ALA A 253 77.85 59.85 -89.37
C ALA A 253 77.97 60.23 -90.87
N ALA A 254 76.87 60.62 -91.51
CA ALA A 254 76.81 61.01 -92.92
C ALA A 254 76.64 62.54 -93.14
N THR A 255 76.85 63.34 -92.08
CA THR A 255 76.90 64.82 -92.12
C THR A 255 78.32 65.30 -91.87
#